data_AF-A0A3A8L342-F1
#
_entry.id   AF-A0A3A8L342-F1
#
_cell.length_a   1.000
_cell.length_b   1.000
_cell.length_c   1.000
_cell.angle_alpha   90.00
_cell.angle_beta   90.00
_cell.angle_gamma   90.00
#
_symmetry.space_group_name_H-M   'P 1'
#
loop_
_entity.id
_entity.type
_entity.pdbx_description
1 polymer ?
#
loop_
_entity_poly.entity_id
_entity_poly.type
_entity_poly.pdbx_seq_one_letter_code
_entity_poly.pdbx_strand_id
1 'polypeptide(L)'
;MMNRLFRKKGGFTLIELMIVVAIIGILAAIAIPNFIRFQAKSKQSEAKTNLKAIFTAQKSYFGEKDKYSTDFTVIGFDPEPANRYSYGLATGCAAPVAATAAGRIGAKTGCIGQDVAKFTTAPAPKDAITALGVQPSVAACPSCSFSANAVGNVDNDPVGDAWGITSAPTGATLNSTCGVDSNLISAGEPGNAYNDVSCE
;
A
#
# COMPACT_ATOMS: atom_id res chain seq x y z
N MET A 1 -72.23 -1.68 -18.85
CA MET A 1 -71.67 -3.04 -18.67
C MET A 1 -70.17 -2.92 -18.52
N MET A 2 -69.64 -3.08 -17.31
CA MET A 2 -68.22 -2.88 -17.00
C MET A 2 -67.59 -4.23 -16.63
N ASN A 3 -67.06 -4.95 -17.62
CA ASN A 3 -66.31 -6.19 -17.36
C ASN A 3 -64.90 -5.83 -16.88
N ARG A 4 -64.68 -5.85 -15.56
CA ARG A 4 -63.32 -5.88 -15.00
C ARG A 4 -62.70 -7.24 -15.31
N LEU A 5 -61.81 -7.27 -16.30
CA LEU A 5 -60.86 -8.36 -16.50
C LEU A 5 -59.98 -8.47 -15.25
N PHE A 6 -60.25 -9.44 -14.39
CA PHE A 6 -59.38 -9.80 -13.28
C PHE A 6 -58.05 -10.34 -13.86
N ARG A 7 -57.07 -9.43 -13.96
CA ARG A 7 -55.69 -9.75 -14.29
C ARG A 7 -55.15 -10.67 -13.19
N LYS A 8 -54.98 -11.97 -13.47
CA LYS A 8 -54.37 -12.94 -12.55
C LYS A 8 -52.99 -12.41 -12.17
N LYS A 9 -52.83 -11.89 -10.95
CA LYS A 9 -51.53 -11.66 -10.34
C LYS A 9 -50.99 -13.03 -9.96
N GLY A 10 -50.03 -13.56 -10.73
CA GLY A 10 -49.27 -14.75 -10.33
C GLY A 10 -48.44 -14.43 -9.10
N GLY A 11 -48.59 -15.20 -8.03
CA GLY A 11 -47.71 -15.13 -6.86
C GLY A 11 -46.40 -15.84 -7.14
N PHE A 12 -45.30 -15.33 -6.57
CA PHE A 12 -43.99 -15.99 -6.60
C PHE A 12 -44.07 -17.27 -5.77
N THR A 13 -43.57 -18.39 -6.28
CA THR A 13 -43.51 -19.62 -5.49
C THR A 13 -42.31 -19.59 -4.54
N LEU A 14 -42.45 -20.23 -3.38
CA LEU A 14 -41.36 -20.33 -2.40
C LEU A 14 -40.16 -21.08 -3.01
N ILE A 15 -40.42 -22.09 -3.85
CA ILE A 15 -39.37 -22.88 -4.52
C ILE A 15 -38.59 -22.06 -5.56
N GLU A 16 -39.25 -21.18 -6.33
CA GLU A 16 -38.55 -20.28 -7.25
C GLU A 16 -37.59 -19.36 -6.49
N LEU A 17 -38.02 -18.82 -5.35
CA LEU A 17 -37.17 -17.97 -4.53
C LEU A 17 -35.99 -18.75 -3.91
N MET A 18 -36.20 -19.99 -3.48
CA MET A 18 -35.14 -20.85 -2.95
C MET A 18 -34.04 -21.13 -3.96
N ILE A 19 -34.40 -21.46 -5.21
CA ILE A 19 -33.42 -21.75 -6.27
C ILE A 19 -32.61 -20.48 -6.59
N VAL A 20 -33.27 -19.31 -6.65
CA VAL A 20 -32.59 -18.04 -6.90
C VAL A 20 -31.57 -17.73 -5.81
N VAL A 21 -31.93 -17.87 -4.53
CA VAL A 21 -31.00 -17.64 -3.42
C VAL A 21 -29.85 -18.67 -3.43
N ALA A 22 -30.12 -19.93 -3.79
CA ALA A 22 -29.09 -20.94 -3.92
C ALA A 22 -28.05 -20.60 -5.01
N ILE A 23 -28.51 -20.15 -6.18
CA ILE A 23 -27.62 -19.73 -7.28
C ILE A 23 -26.81 -18.49 -6.87
N ILE A 24 -27.45 -17.47 -6.28
CA ILE A 24 -26.76 -16.27 -5.79
C ILE A 24 -25.72 -16.65 -4.72
N GLY A 25 -26.03 -17.60 -3.83
CA GLY A 25 -25.11 -18.09 -2.81
C GLY A 25 -23.84 -18.72 -3.40
N ILE A 26 -23.98 -19.57 -4.43
CA ILE A 26 -22.84 -20.19 -5.13
C ILE A 26 -21.97 -19.12 -5.81
N LEU A 27 -22.60 -18.17 -6.50
CA LEU A 27 -21.88 -17.08 -7.18
C LEU A 27 -21.14 -16.18 -6.16
N ALA A 28 -21.80 -15.83 -5.05
CA ALA A 28 -21.22 -15.00 -4.00
C ALA A 28 -20.01 -15.67 -3.33
N ALA A 29 -20.07 -16.98 -3.08
CA ALA A 29 -18.97 -17.72 -2.47
C ALA A 29 -17.66 -17.65 -3.29
N ILE A 30 -17.76 -17.61 -4.63
CA ILE A 30 -16.59 -17.47 -5.52
C ILE A 30 -16.22 -16.00 -5.73
N ALA A 31 -17.21 -15.12 -5.85
CA ALA A 31 -16.98 -13.72 -6.22
C ALA A 31 -16.41 -12.87 -5.06
N ILE A 32 -16.88 -13.07 -3.83
CA ILE A 32 -16.48 -12.28 -2.65
C ILE A 32 -14.97 -12.36 -2.37
N PRO A 33 -14.34 -13.54 -2.22
CA PRO A 33 -12.90 -13.60 -1.91
C PRO A 33 -12.05 -13.01 -3.04
N ASN A 34 -12.44 -13.22 -4.30
CA ASN A 34 -11.77 -12.63 -5.45
C ASN A 34 -11.87 -11.09 -5.44
N PHE A 35 -13.06 -10.55 -5.15
CA PHE A 35 -13.27 -9.10 -5.06
C PHE A 35 -12.41 -8.44 -3.98
N ILE A 36 -12.28 -9.08 -2.81
CA ILE A 36 -11.43 -8.59 -1.72
C ILE A 36 -9.96 -8.51 -2.16
N ARG A 37 -9.44 -9.56 -2.81
CA ARG A 37 -8.07 -9.59 -3.35
C ARG A 37 -7.85 -8.52 -4.44
N PHE A 38 -8.82 -8.32 -5.33
CA PHE A 38 -8.73 -7.25 -6.34
C PHE A 38 -8.69 -5.86 -5.69
N GLN A 39 -9.53 -5.62 -4.69
CA GLN A 39 -9.52 -4.37 -3.95
C GLN A 39 -8.17 -4.12 -3.26
N ALA A 40 -7.59 -5.15 -2.64
CA ALA A 40 -6.28 -5.07 -2.01
C ALA A 40 -5.17 -4.74 -3.01
N LYS A 41 -5.14 -5.39 -4.17
CA LYS A 41 -4.19 -5.09 -5.25
C LYS A 41 -4.32 -3.65 -5.76
N SER A 42 -5.54 -3.13 -5.87
CA SER A 42 -5.77 -1.72 -6.22
C SER A 42 -5.19 -0.77 -5.18
N LYS A 43 -5.32 -1.09 -3.89
CA LYS A 43 -4.76 -0.29 -2.80
C LYS A 43 -3.22 -0.31 -2.80
N GLN A 44 -2.61 -1.46 -3.08
CA GLN A 44 -1.15 -1.59 -3.21
C GLN A 44 -0.54 -0.79 -4.36
N SER A 45 -1.32 -0.45 -5.40
CA SER A 45 -0.85 0.37 -6.51
C SER A 45 -0.45 1.80 -6.10
N GLU A 46 -1.00 2.31 -5.00
CA GLU A 46 -0.64 3.59 -4.40
C GLU A 46 0.82 3.60 -3.94
N ALA A 47 1.24 2.57 -3.20
CA ALA A 47 2.61 2.42 -2.72
C ALA A 47 3.61 2.35 -3.88
N LYS A 48 3.32 1.53 -4.91
CA LYS A 48 4.18 1.40 -6.11
C LYS A 48 4.37 2.74 -6.81
N THR A 49 3.29 3.47 -7.03
CA THR A 49 3.31 4.76 -7.75
C THR A 49 4.10 5.81 -6.98
N ASN A 50 3.84 5.94 -5.68
CA ASN A 50 4.52 6.94 -4.84
C ASN A 50 6.00 6.60 -4.61
N LEU A 51 6.38 5.33 -4.45
CA LEU A 51 7.79 4.94 -4.37
C LEU A 51 8.57 5.22 -5.67
N LYS A 52 7.96 4.99 -6.85
CA LYS A 52 8.57 5.38 -8.13
C LYS A 52 8.73 6.90 -8.24
N ALA A 53 7.75 7.67 -7.77
CA ALA A 53 7.85 9.13 -7.72
C ALA A 53 9.00 9.59 -6.81
N ILE A 54 9.15 9.00 -5.61
CA ILE A 54 10.29 9.26 -4.71
C ILE A 54 11.62 8.94 -5.40
N PHE A 55 11.71 7.81 -6.11
CA PHE A 55 12.93 7.44 -6.82
C PHE A 55 13.30 8.44 -7.91
N THR A 56 12.33 8.85 -8.73
CA THR A 56 12.54 9.87 -9.76
C THR A 56 12.96 11.20 -9.15
N ALA A 57 12.32 11.62 -8.06
CA ALA A 57 12.67 12.85 -7.34
C ALA A 57 14.11 12.82 -6.80
N GLN A 58 14.51 11.71 -6.17
CA GLN A 58 15.88 11.51 -5.67
C GLN A 58 16.90 11.49 -6.81
N LYS A 59 16.59 10.88 -7.95
CA LYS A 59 17.48 10.87 -9.12
C LYS A 59 17.63 12.25 -9.75
N SER A 60 16.54 13.03 -9.83
CA SER A 60 16.58 14.41 -10.28
C SER A 60 17.47 15.26 -9.36
N TYR A 61 17.25 15.15 -8.05
CA TYR A 61 18.03 15.88 -7.05
C TYR A 61 19.53 15.49 -7.09
N PHE A 62 19.83 14.21 -7.28
CA PHE A 62 21.20 13.75 -7.46
C PHE A 62 21.86 14.36 -8.70
N GLY A 63 21.14 14.47 -9.81
CA GLY A 63 21.66 15.12 -11.03
C GLY A 63 21.99 16.60 -10.86
N GLU A 64 21.40 17.28 -9.88
CA GLU A 64 21.65 18.70 -9.61
C GLU A 64 22.67 18.96 -8.49
N LYS A 65 22.75 18.08 -7.49
CA LYS A 65 23.49 18.30 -6.23
C LYS A 65 24.56 17.26 -5.95
N ASP A 66 24.73 16.27 -6.83
CA ASP A 66 25.66 15.13 -6.69
C ASP A 66 25.50 14.37 -5.36
N LYS A 67 24.31 14.43 -4.74
CA LYS A 67 23.98 13.76 -3.48
C LYS A 67 22.49 13.47 -3.39
N TYR A 68 22.12 12.44 -2.64
CA TYR A 68 20.73 12.18 -2.26
C TYR A 68 20.35 12.98 -1.01
N SER A 69 19.05 13.16 -0.78
CA SER A 69 18.53 13.92 0.38
C SER A 69 17.73 13.03 1.30
N THR A 70 17.78 13.32 2.60
CA THR A 70 16.93 12.70 3.61
C THR A 70 15.62 13.46 3.82
N ASP A 71 15.41 14.57 3.10
CA ASP A 71 14.28 15.47 3.30
C ASP A 71 13.36 15.48 2.08
N PHE A 72 12.09 15.15 2.32
CA PHE A 72 11.03 15.15 1.31
C PHE A 72 10.74 16.55 0.75
N THR A 73 10.90 17.60 1.56
CA THR A 73 10.70 19.00 1.12
C THR A 73 11.75 19.41 0.11
N VAL A 74 12.99 18.94 0.28
CA VAL A 74 14.13 19.27 -0.57
C VAL A 74 14.05 18.56 -1.91
N ILE A 75 13.57 17.31 -1.94
CA ILE A 75 13.37 16.57 -3.19
C ILE A 75 12.03 16.90 -3.86
N GLY A 76 11.15 17.68 -3.21
CA GLY A 76 9.87 18.10 -3.76
C GLY A 76 8.85 16.97 -3.89
N PHE A 77 8.85 16.00 -2.97
CA PHE A 77 7.87 14.91 -2.96
C PHE A 77 6.83 15.10 -1.85
N ASP A 78 5.57 15.04 -2.23
CA ASP A 78 4.41 14.99 -1.33
C ASP A 78 3.33 14.09 -1.96
N PRO A 79 2.84 13.05 -1.28
CA PRO A 79 1.74 12.24 -1.80
C PRO A 79 0.42 13.02 -1.77
N GLU A 80 -0.52 12.64 -2.64
CA GLU A 80 -1.87 13.18 -2.63
C GLU A 80 -2.52 13.04 -1.23
N PRO A 81 -3.33 14.02 -0.79
CA PRO A 81 -4.21 13.89 0.37
C PRO A 81 -4.92 12.53 0.45
N ALA A 82 -5.18 12.07 1.68
CA ALA A 82 -5.76 10.75 1.92
C ALA A 82 -4.85 9.59 1.50
N ASN A 83 -3.53 9.72 1.74
CA ASN A 83 -2.55 8.65 1.59
C ASN A 83 -2.73 7.55 2.65
N ARG A 84 -2.69 6.30 2.20
CA ARG A 84 -2.81 5.09 3.02
C ARG A 84 -1.48 4.66 3.62
N TYR A 85 -0.39 4.93 2.93
CA TYR A 85 0.95 4.52 3.35
C TYR A 85 1.68 5.68 4.01
N SER A 86 2.48 5.36 5.03
CA SER A 86 3.55 6.22 5.53
C SER A 86 4.79 6.02 4.66
N TYR A 87 5.46 7.09 4.25
CA TYR A 87 6.65 7.07 3.40
C TYR A 87 7.87 7.56 4.18
N GLY A 88 8.95 6.77 4.18
CA GLY A 88 10.19 7.09 4.89
C GLY A 88 11.41 7.23 3.99
N LEU A 89 12.26 8.18 4.36
CA LEU A 89 13.65 8.34 3.91
C LEU A 89 14.55 8.41 5.13
N ALA A 90 15.76 7.86 5.03
CA ALA A 90 16.67 7.73 6.17
C ALA A 90 15.94 7.20 7.42
N THR A 91 16.27 7.65 8.63
CA THR A 91 15.59 7.21 9.84
C THR A 91 14.21 7.86 10.07
N GLY A 92 13.70 8.63 9.10
CA GLY A 92 12.51 9.47 9.24
C GLY A 92 11.23 8.69 9.56
N CYS A 93 10.98 7.56 8.88
CA CYS A 93 9.89 6.62 9.23
C CYS A 93 10.40 5.17 9.36
N ALA A 94 11.16 4.90 10.42
CA ALA A 94 11.51 3.52 10.82
C ALA A 94 10.30 2.74 11.39
N ALA A 95 9.14 3.40 11.51
CA ALA A 95 7.84 2.85 11.87
C ALA A 95 6.76 3.65 11.12
N PRO A 96 5.57 3.07 10.87
CA PRO A 96 4.43 3.82 10.33
C PRO A 96 4.06 4.95 11.30
N VAL A 97 3.77 6.14 10.75
CA VAL A 97 3.46 7.33 11.54
C VAL A 97 2.10 7.87 11.14
N ALA A 98 1.25 8.13 12.13
CA ALA A 98 -0.02 8.81 11.93
C ALA A 98 0.22 10.31 11.63
N ALA A 99 -0.17 10.78 10.45
CA ALA A 99 -0.20 12.20 10.10
C ALA A 99 -1.61 12.77 10.39
N THR A 100 -1.69 13.70 11.34
CA THR A 100 -2.90 14.50 11.55
C THR A 100 -2.99 15.67 10.56
N ALA A 101 -4.18 16.25 10.40
CA ALA A 101 -4.43 17.39 9.51
C ALA A 101 -3.51 18.61 9.73
N ALA A 102 -2.79 18.68 10.86
CA ALA A 102 -1.87 19.76 11.20
C ALA A 102 -0.45 19.64 10.59
N GLY A 103 -0.15 18.58 9.82
CA GLY A 103 1.10 18.53 9.06
C GLY A 103 1.49 17.13 8.61
N ARG A 104 1.16 16.79 7.35
CA ARG A 104 1.59 15.52 6.72
C ARG A 104 3.10 15.43 6.54
N ILE A 105 3.74 16.58 6.27
CA ILE A 105 5.19 16.75 6.06
C ILE A 105 5.95 17.01 7.39
N GLY A 106 5.23 17.18 8.51
CA GLY A 106 5.81 17.58 9.81
C GLY A 106 6.12 16.43 10.76
N ALA A 107 5.88 15.17 10.37
CA ALA A 107 5.97 14.04 11.29
C ALA A 107 7.41 13.74 11.76
N LYS A 108 8.41 14.01 10.90
CA LYS A 108 9.87 14.04 11.14
C LYS A 108 10.57 14.36 9.80
N THR A 109 11.73 15.00 9.79
CA THR A 109 12.55 15.13 8.58
C THR A 109 12.75 13.73 7.96
N GLY A 110 12.35 13.55 6.70
CA GLY A 110 12.37 12.25 6.02
C GLY A 110 11.20 11.34 6.33
N CYS A 111 10.08 11.87 6.84
CA CYS A 111 8.87 11.10 7.11
C CYS A 111 7.61 11.81 6.64
N ILE A 112 6.80 11.10 5.86
CA ILE A 112 5.42 11.49 5.55
C ILE A 112 4.51 10.42 6.15
N GLY A 113 3.67 10.83 7.10
CA GLY A 113 2.77 9.90 7.79
C GLY A 113 1.52 9.56 6.99
N GLN A 114 0.88 8.45 7.33
CA GLN A 114 -0.43 8.03 6.83
C GLN A 114 -1.52 9.02 7.26
N ASP A 115 -2.46 9.32 6.36
CA ASP A 115 -3.57 10.24 6.66
C ASP A 115 -4.59 9.60 7.59
N VAL A 116 -4.56 10.01 8.87
CA VAL A 116 -5.50 9.49 9.87
C VAL A 116 -6.90 10.10 9.81
N ALA A 117 -7.12 11.14 8.99
CA ALA A 117 -8.47 11.62 8.73
C ALA A 117 -9.29 10.57 7.94
N LYS A 118 -8.62 9.73 7.16
CA LYS A 118 -9.25 8.66 6.37
C LYS A 118 -8.94 7.26 6.90
N PHE A 119 -7.76 7.04 7.47
CA PHE A 119 -7.32 5.73 7.92
C PHE A 119 -6.92 5.76 9.39
N THR A 120 -7.83 5.34 10.26
CA THR A 120 -7.73 5.52 11.72
C THR A 120 -6.74 4.58 12.40
N THR A 121 -6.30 3.52 11.72
CA THR A 121 -5.41 2.51 12.28
C THR A 121 -4.08 2.56 11.55
N ALA A 122 -3.02 3.03 12.22
CA ALA A 122 -1.66 2.85 11.75
C ALA A 122 -1.21 1.42 12.10
N PRO A 123 -0.61 0.65 11.16
CA PRO A 123 -0.17 -0.71 11.41
C PRO A 123 0.94 -0.78 12.47
N ALA A 124 1.16 -1.93 13.10
CA ALA A 124 2.23 -2.07 14.07
C ALA A 124 3.62 -2.03 13.38
N PRO A 125 4.68 -1.51 14.04
CA PRO A 125 6.01 -1.36 13.42
C PRO A 125 6.73 -2.68 13.07
N LYS A 126 6.24 -3.83 13.57
CA LYS A 126 7.11 -4.96 13.90
C LYS A 126 7.58 -5.77 12.69
N ASP A 127 6.87 -5.77 11.55
CA ASP A 127 7.17 -6.74 10.49
C ASP A 127 7.49 -6.11 9.13
N ALA A 128 7.43 -4.78 8.97
CA ALA A 128 7.56 -4.16 7.66
C ALA A 128 9.01 -3.77 7.29
N ILE A 129 9.70 -3.00 8.12
CA ILE A 129 10.93 -2.30 7.69
C ILE A 129 12.17 -3.17 7.95
N THR A 130 12.16 -3.97 9.02
CA THR A 130 13.25 -4.92 9.33
C THR A 130 13.21 -6.16 8.42
N ALA A 131 12.02 -6.59 7.99
CA ALA A 131 11.84 -7.68 7.02
C ALA A 131 12.25 -7.28 5.59
N LEU A 132 12.16 -5.99 5.25
CA LEU A 132 12.52 -5.42 3.95
C LEU A 132 14.01 -5.62 3.58
N GLY A 133 14.92 -5.81 4.54
CA GLY A 133 16.37 -5.74 4.30
C GLY A 133 16.86 -4.39 3.72
N VAL A 134 15.93 -3.46 3.53
CA VAL A 134 16.03 -2.15 2.90
C VAL A 134 15.44 -1.17 3.92
N GLN A 135 16.21 -0.92 4.97
CA GLN A 135 15.92 0.18 5.89
C GLN A 135 16.04 1.49 5.11
N PRO A 136 15.15 2.46 5.30
CA PRO A 136 15.30 3.77 4.68
C PRO A 136 16.63 4.39 5.11
N SER A 137 17.46 4.75 4.12
CA SER A 137 18.84 5.17 4.34
C SER A 137 19.29 6.08 3.20
N VAL A 138 20.23 6.96 3.50
CA VAL A 138 20.94 7.76 2.51
C VAL A 138 22.42 7.66 2.81
N ALA A 139 23.17 6.99 1.93
CA ALA A 139 24.61 6.86 2.08
C ALA A 139 25.32 8.10 1.54
N ALA A 140 26.39 8.49 2.23
CA ALA A 140 27.25 9.60 1.84
C ALA A 140 28.06 9.28 0.58
N CYS A 141 28.38 10.32 -0.18
CA CYS A 141 29.21 10.20 -1.39
C CYS A 141 30.69 10.00 -1.05
N PRO A 142 31.46 9.23 -1.86
CA PRO A 142 31.23 8.84 -3.26
C PRO A 142 30.42 7.55 -3.48
N SER A 143 30.12 6.76 -2.44
CA SER A 143 29.23 5.58 -2.52
C SER A 143 27.77 5.96 -2.28
N CYS A 144 27.26 6.98 -2.98
CA CYS A 144 25.93 7.51 -2.72
C CYS A 144 24.87 6.46 -3.08
N SER A 145 24.04 6.10 -2.12
CA SER A 145 22.86 5.26 -2.32
C SER A 145 21.71 5.82 -1.51
N PHE A 146 20.49 5.51 -1.92
CA PHE A 146 19.33 5.73 -1.06
C PHE A 146 18.41 4.52 -1.09
N SER A 147 17.66 4.40 -0.02
CA SER A 147 16.53 3.48 0.12
C SER A 147 15.37 4.25 0.72
N ALA A 148 14.18 3.97 0.22
CA ALA A 148 12.92 4.49 0.73
C ALA A 148 11.97 3.33 1.01
N ASN A 149 11.10 3.52 2.00
CA ASN A 149 10.10 2.55 2.38
C ASN A 149 8.70 3.17 2.37
N ALA A 150 7.69 2.33 2.15
CA ALA A 150 6.30 2.65 2.37
C ALA A 150 5.67 1.56 3.24
N VAL A 151 4.99 1.96 4.31
CA VAL A 151 4.31 1.04 5.24
C VAL A 151 2.88 1.49 5.41
N GLY A 152 1.92 0.58 5.22
CA GLY A 152 0.50 0.91 5.28
C GLY A 152 -0.35 -0.32 5.46
N ASN A 153 -1.60 -0.10 5.83
CA ASN A 153 -2.56 -1.16 6.11
C ASN A 153 -3.59 -1.26 4.96
N VAL A 154 -3.66 -2.42 4.30
CA VAL A 154 -4.51 -2.62 3.11
C VAL A 154 -5.88 -3.23 3.45
N ASP A 155 -5.96 -4.08 4.46
CA ASP A 155 -7.12 -4.87 4.84
C ASP A 155 -7.64 -4.58 6.27
N ASN A 156 -7.08 -3.58 6.92
CA ASN A 156 -7.43 -3.07 8.25
C ASN A 156 -7.15 -4.06 9.39
N ASP A 157 -6.09 -4.84 9.27
CA ASP A 157 -5.62 -5.77 10.28
C ASP A 157 -4.45 -5.19 11.11
N PRO A 158 -3.92 -5.89 12.14
CA PRO A 158 -2.79 -5.41 12.93
C PRO A 158 -1.43 -5.48 12.21
N VAL A 159 -1.35 -6.25 11.12
CA VAL A 159 -0.16 -6.43 10.29
C VAL A 159 -0.18 -5.33 9.21
N GLY A 160 0.91 -5.15 8.50
CA GLY A 160 1.00 -4.07 7.53
C GLY A 160 1.84 -4.47 6.34
N ASP A 161 1.40 -4.04 5.16
CA ASP A 161 2.12 -4.18 3.92
C ASP A 161 3.36 -3.29 3.91
N ALA A 162 4.48 -3.85 3.47
CA ALA A 162 5.78 -3.21 3.48
C ALA A 162 6.40 -3.19 2.09
N TRP A 163 6.60 -1.98 1.57
CA TRP A 163 7.18 -1.74 0.27
C TRP A 163 8.51 -1.02 0.40
N GLY A 164 9.47 -1.37 -0.47
CA GLY A 164 10.78 -0.72 -0.52
C GLY A 164 11.22 -0.42 -1.94
N ILE A 165 12.01 0.63 -2.08
CA ILE A 165 12.72 0.94 -3.33
C ILE A 165 14.15 1.41 -3.00
N THR A 166 15.10 1.02 -3.85
CA THR A 166 16.51 1.36 -3.66
C THR A 166 17.13 1.96 -4.93
N SER A 167 18.18 2.74 -4.73
CA SER A 167 18.98 3.33 -5.81
C SER A 167 19.96 2.36 -6.47
N ALA A 168 20.27 1.26 -5.78
CA ALA A 168 21.19 0.20 -6.19
C ALA A 168 20.58 -1.14 -5.78
N PRO A 169 20.85 -2.23 -6.52
CA PRO A 169 20.30 -3.54 -6.19
C PRO A 169 20.71 -3.93 -4.77
N THR A 170 19.73 -4.28 -3.93
CA THR A 170 20.04 -4.73 -2.58
C THR A 170 20.44 -6.20 -2.64
N GLY A 171 21.60 -6.56 -2.09
CA GLY A 171 21.97 -7.96 -1.87
C GLY A 171 21.17 -8.62 -0.74
N ALA A 172 20.29 -7.87 -0.06
CA ALA A 172 19.45 -8.36 1.00
C ALA A 172 18.25 -9.12 0.41
N THR A 173 18.17 -10.41 0.72
CA THR A 173 16.96 -11.20 0.54
C THR A 173 15.89 -10.69 1.48
N LEU A 174 14.72 -10.34 0.94
CA LEU A 174 13.55 -9.97 1.75
C LEU A 174 13.27 -11.11 2.74
N ASN A 175 13.35 -10.83 4.04
CA ASN A 175 13.20 -11.84 5.08
C ASN A 175 11.74 -11.86 5.52
N SER A 176 10.86 -12.49 4.74
CA SER A 176 9.55 -12.87 5.26
C SER A 176 8.92 -14.08 4.55
N THR A 177 8.10 -14.78 5.32
CA THR A 177 7.65 -16.17 5.18
C THR A 177 6.51 -16.36 4.17
N CYS A 178 6.05 -15.31 3.49
CA CYS A 178 4.94 -15.38 2.53
C CYS A 178 4.80 -14.10 1.69
N GLY A 179 4.38 -14.22 0.42
CA GLY A 179 3.83 -13.10 -0.36
C GLY A 179 4.82 -12.15 -1.02
N VAL A 180 6.11 -12.44 -0.96
CA VAL A 180 7.15 -11.66 -1.65
C VAL A 180 7.01 -11.77 -3.17
N ASP A 181 6.67 -10.65 -3.83
CA ASP A 181 6.61 -10.54 -5.30
C ASP A 181 8.00 -10.77 -5.94
N SER A 182 9.08 -10.49 -5.20
CA SER A 182 10.46 -10.78 -5.60
C SER A 182 11.39 -10.91 -4.40
N ASN A 183 12.29 -11.90 -4.41
CA ASN A 183 13.28 -12.11 -3.33
C ASN A 183 14.40 -11.04 -3.31
N LEU A 184 14.42 -10.15 -4.30
CA LEU A 184 15.41 -9.09 -4.47
C LEU A 184 14.71 -7.79 -4.91
N ILE A 185 15.10 -6.67 -4.32
CA ILE A 185 14.71 -5.33 -4.78
C ILE A 185 15.76 -4.85 -5.78
N SER A 186 15.39 -4.84 -7.06
CA SER A 186 16.22 -4.28 -8.14
C SER A 186 16.22 -2.75 -8.06
N ALA A 187 17.30 -2.12 -8.53
CA ALA A 187 17.39 -0.66 -8.54
C ALA A 187 16.21 -0.04 -9.32
N GLY A 188 15.46 0.83 -8.65
CA GLY A 188 14.37 1.60 -9.28
C GLY A 188 13.04 0.87 -9.49
N GLU A 189 12.92 -0.41 -9.13
CA GLU A 189 11.63 -1.10 -9.11
C GLU A 189 11.16 -1.28 -7.66
N PRO A 190 9.96 -0.77 -7.28
CA PRO A 190 9.41 -1.03 -5.96
C PRO A 190 9.19 -2.52 -5.76
N GLY A 191 9.82 -3.08 -4.73
CA GLY A 191 9.59 -4.45 -4.30
C GLY A 191 8.61 -4.51 -3.13
N ASN A 192 7.74 -5.52 -3.16
CA ASN A 192 6.90 -5.87 -2.04
C ASN A 192 7.65 -6.85 -1.13
N ALA A 193 7.94 -6.47 0.12
CA ALA A 193 8.65 -7.34 1.05
C ALA A 193 7.74 -8.05 2.05
N TYR A 194 6.50 -7.58 2.18
CA TYR A 194 5.51 -8.21 3.02
C TYR A 194 4.13 -7.92 2.43
N ASN A 195 3.44 -8.99 2.02
CA ASN A 195 2.12 -8.99 1.39
C ASN A 195 1.21 -9.97 2.13
N ASP A 196 0.65 -9.57 3.27
CA ASP A 196 -0.26 -10.42 4.07
C ASP A 196 -1.52 -10.83 3.31
N VAL A 197 -2.02 -9.98 2.40
CA VAL A 197 -3.17 -10.26 1.52
C VAL A 197 -3.01 -11.56 0.70
N SER A 198 -1.77 -11.96 0.41
CA SER A 198 -1.46 -13.18 -0.34
C SER A 198 -1.23 -14.42 0.54
N CYS A 199 -1.28 -14.25 1.86
CA CYS A 199 -1.00 -15.27 2.87
C CYS A 199 -2.25 -15.96 3.44
N GLU A 200 -3.45 -15.46 3.12
CA GLU A 200 -4.75 -16.04 3.49
C GLU A 200 -5.53 -16.65 2.32
#